data_AF-A0A959S350-F1
#
_entry.id   AF-A0A959S350-F1
#
_cell.length_a   1.000
_cell.length_b   1.000
_cell.length_c   1.000
_cell.angle_alpha   90.00
_cell.angle_beta   90.00
_cell.angle_gamma   90.00
#
_symmetry.space_group_name_H-M   'P 1'
#
loop_
_entity.id
_entity.type
_entity.pdbx_description
1 polymer ?
#
loop_
_entity_poly.entity_id
_entity_poly.type
_entity_poly.pdbx_seq_one_letter_code
_entity_poly.pdbx_strand_id
1 'polypeptide(L)'
;AKDFRNEGMDRTHNPEFTVMEIYVAYKDYNWMMDFTEKLLEKACIALNGTTEIKYGDKEVSFKAPYPRVPMLDAIKQHTGVDITGMGEDELRKVCKDLGVDVDPSMGKGKLIDEIFGEKCEGNYIQPTFITDYPVEMSPLTKKHRSKEGLVERFELMICGKEIANAYSELNDPLEQRERFEEQMRLADRGDDEAMMIDQDFLRALEYGMPPTSGMGIGMDRLAMMLTDQHSIQDILFFPQMRPEKKAEKKVELNENEKLIFGILSKNSPMDLNELKTQSGLSGKQWDKSIKGLTSMGVAKVTKTDSGLTVEAV
;
A
#
# COMPACT_ATOMS: atom_id res chain seq x y z
N ALA A 1 -14.22 -5.91 -6.69
CA ALA A 1 -14.48 -4.71 -7.51
C ALA A 1 -13.15 -3.95 -7.63
N LYS A 2 -13.17 -2.63 -7.84
CA LYS A 2 -12.00 -1.80 -7.54
C LYS A 2 -12.04 -1.43 -6.05
N ASP A 3 -10.89 -1.57 -5.40
CA ASP A 3 -10.64 -1.10 -4.05
C ASP A 3 -9.66 0.07 -4.13
N PHE A 4 -9.79 1.03 -3.21
CA PHE A 4 -8.98 2.24 -3.18
C PHE A 4 -8.34 2.37 -1.80
N ARG A 5 -7.02 2.41 -1.75
CA ARG A 5 -6.25 2.60 -0.51
C ARG A 5 -5.27 3.74 -0.69
N ASN A 6 -5.28 4.67 0.26
CA ASN A 6 -4.41 5.84 0.24
C ASN A 6 -3.03 5.49 0.82
N GLU A 7 -2.37 4.54 0.17
CA GLU A 7 -1.09 3.96 0.58
C GLU A 7 0.03 4.31 -0.40
N GLY A 8 1.26 3.99 -0.03
CA GLY A 8 2.42 4.12 -0.90
C GLY A 8 2.32 3.23 -2.16
N MET A 9 3.03 3.62 -3.21
CA MET A 9 3.20 2.80 -4.41
C MET A 9 4.51 2.06 -4.38
N ASP A 10 4.47 0.76 -4.68
CA ASP A 10 5.65 -0.06 -4.89
C ASP A 10 5.44 -1.05 -6.05
N ARG A 11 6.24 -2.12 -6.12
CA ARG A 11 6.16 -3.11 -7.20
C ARG A 11 4.88 -3.96 -7.16
N THR A 12 4.19 -4.00 -6.03
CA THR A 12 3.01 -4.84 -5.76
C THR A 12 1.80 -4.06 -5.26
N HIS A 13 1.92 -2.75 -5.04
CA HIS A 13 0.88 -1.86 -4.55
C HIS A 13 0.61 -0.71 -5.54
N ASN A 14 -0.65 -0.56 -5.92
CA ASN A 14 -1.18 0.58 -6.67
C ASN A 14 -2.40 1.13 -5.90
N PRO A 15 -2.63 2.46 -5.84
CA PRO A 15 -3.66 3.04 -4.97
C PRO A 15 -5.08 2.61 -5.31
N GLU A 16 -5.31 2.23 -6.57
CA GLU A 16 -6.49 1.49 -6.99
C GLU A 16 -6.10 0.08 -7.48
N PHE A 17 -6.78 -0.95 -7.03
CA PHE A 17 -6.51 -2.32 -7.42
C PHE A 17 -7.80 -3.14 -7.45
N THR A 18 -7.73 -4.34 -8.00
CA THR A 18 -8.87 -5.22 -8.24
C THR A 18 -8.86 -6.39 -7.28
N VAL A 19 -9.93 -6.50 -6.50
CA VAL A 19 -10.19 -7.62 -5.60
C VAL A 19 -11.40 -8.40 -6.09
N MET A 20 -11.35 -9.74 -6.00
CA MET A 20 -12.55 -10.56 -6.03
C MET A 20 -12.91 -10.93 -4.61
N GLU A 21 -14.10 -10.52 -4.15
CA GLU A 21 -14.66 -11.01 -2.89
C GLU A 21 -15.80 -11.98 -3.14
N ILE A 22 -15.84 -13.06 -2.35
CA ILE A 22 -16.96 -13.99 -2.30
C ILE A 22 -17.34 -14.27 -0.86
N TYR A 23 -18.64 -14.47 -0.62
CA TYR A 23 -19.18 -14.88 0.67
C TYR A 23 -20.13 -16.05 0.47
N VAL A 24 -19.95 -17.12 1.25
CA VAL A 24 -20.72 -18.35 1.12
C VAL A 24 -21.33 -18.73 2.46
N ALA A 25 -22.67 -18.67 2.52
CA ALA A 25 -23.41 -19.07 3.70
C ALA A 25 -23.28 -20.59 3.96
N TYR A 26 -23.35 -20.94 5.24
CA TYR A 26 -23.23 -22.28 5.81
C TYR A 26 -21.89 -22.97 5.56
N LYS A 27 -20.82 -22.19 5.33
CA LYS A 27 -19.44 -22.64 5.14
C LYS A 27 -18.50 -21.98 6.14
N ASP A 28 -17.33 -22.59 6.30
CA ASP A 28 -16.25 -22.13 7.17
C ASP A 28 -14.95 -21.98 6.37
N TYR A 29 -13.92 -21.43 7.01
CA TYR A 29 -12.62 -21.21 6.39
C TYR A 29 -11.94 -22.49 5.87
N ASN A 30 -12.26 -23.67 6.42
CA ASN A 30 -11.73 -24.95 5.90
C ASN A 30 -12.30 -25.27 4.53
N TRP A 31 -13.62 -25.11 4.38
CA TRP A 31 -14.25 -25.26 3.07
C TRP A 31 -13.72 -24.22 2.08
N MET A 32 -13.45 -23.00 2.56
CA MET A 32 -12.92 -21.95 1.72
C MET A 32 -11.49 -22.26 1.24
N MET A 33 -10.62 -22.85 2.05
CA MET A 33 -9.30 -23.35 1.60
C MET A 33 -9.44 -24.37 0.46
N ASP A 34 -10.31 -25.37 0.62
CA ASP A 34 -10.55 -26.40 -0.42
C ASP A 34 -11.15 -25.78 -1.70
N PHE A 35 -11.96 -24.73 -1.57
CA PHE A 35 -12.52 -23.99 -2.69
C PHE A 35 -11.43 -23.18 -3.42
N THR A 36 -10.57 -22.48 -2.68
CA THR A 36 -9.46 -21.69 -3.21
C THR A 36 -8.48 -22.55 -4.01
N GLU A 37 -8.10 -23.72 -3.47
CA GLU A 37 -7.28 -24.70 -4.19
C GLU A 37 -7.87 -25.04 -5.57
N LYS A 38 -9.14 -25.45 -5.61
CA LYS A 38 -9.83 -25.82 -6.85
C LYS A 38 -9.95 -24.65 -7.83
N LEU A 39 -10.23 -23.46 -7.31
CA LEU A 39 -10.35 -22.24 -8.11
C LEU A 39 -9.03 -21.92 -8.81
N LEU A 40 -7.94 -21.87 -8.03
CA LEU A 40 -6.63 -21.47 -8.55
C LEU A 40 -6.01 -22.54 -9.44
N GLU A 41 -6.15 -23.82 -9.11
CA GLU A 41 -5.70 -24.92 -9.96
C GLU A 41 -6.38 -24.85 -11.33
N LYS A 42 -7.71 -24.64 -11.35
CA LYS A 42 -8.48 -24.52 -12.59
C LYS A 42 -8.10 -23.26 -13.38
N ALA A 43 -7.86 -22.13 -12.72
CA ALA A 43 -7.42 -20.90 -13.38
C ALA A 43 -6.04 -21.08 -14.04
N CYS A 44 -5.10 -21.69 -13.32
CA CYS A 44 -3.75 -21.99 -13.81
C CYS A 44 -3.80 -22.92 -15.03
N ILE A 45 -4.56 -24.02 -14.97
CA ILE A 45 -4.73 -24.93 -16.12
C ILE A 45 -5.37 -24.21 -17.30
N ALA A 46 -6.39 -23.38 -17.06
CA ALA A 46 -7.09 -22.68 -18.14
C ALA A 46 -6.19 -21.68 -18.88
N LEU A 47 -5.26 -21.02 -18.17
CA LEU A 47 -4.38 -20.02 -18.75
C LEU A 47 -3.07 -20.62 -19.30
N ASN A 48 -2.45 -21.55 -18.57
CA ASN A 48 -1.11 -22.06 -18.84
C ASN A 48 -1.10 -23.51 -19.36
N GLY A 49 -2.25 -24.20 -19.38
CA GLY A 49 -2.38 -25.59 -19.84
C GLY A 49 -1.84 -26.64 -18.86
N THR A 50 -1.35 -26.23 -17.71
CA THR A 50 -0.75 -27.06 -16.65
C THR A 50 -1.01 -26.40 -15.29
N THR A 51 -0.77 -27.12 -14.20
CA THR A 51 -0.78 -26.57 -12.83
C THR A 51 0.55 -25.94 -12.44
N GLU A 52 1.58 -26.08 -13.26
CA GLU A 52 2.94 -25.61 -12.98
C GLU A 52 3.24 -24.33 -13.77
N ILE A 53 3.72 -23.30 -13.07
CA ILE A 53 4.18 -22.07 -13.71
C ILE A 53 5.63 -21.79 -13.34
N LYS A 54 6.24 -20.92 -14.12
CA LYS A 54 7.49 -20.26 -13.76
C LYS A 54 7.19 -18.84 -13.30
N TYR A 55 7.76 -18.43 -12.18
CA TYR A 55 7.71 -17.07 -11.67
C TYR A 55 9.13 -16.60 -11.34
N GLY A 56 9.74 -15.84 -12.24
CA GLY A 56 11.16 -15.52 -12.20
C GLY A 56 12.03 -16.77 -12.34
N ASP A 57 12.83 -17.07 -11.31
CA ASP A 57 13.67 -18.26 -11.23
C ASP A 57 12.99 -19.46 -10.52
N LYS A 58 11.76 -19.28 -10.04
CA LYS A 58 11.04 -20.27 -9.24
C LYS A 58 10.05 -21.07 -10.10
N GLU A 59 9.98 -22.37 -9.85
CA GLU A 59 8.90 -23.24 -10.33
C GLU A 59 7.83 -23.37 -9.24
N VAL A 60 6.59 -23.04 -9.56
CA VAL A 60 5.46 -22.99 -8.61
C VAL A 60 4.37 -23.93 -9.10
N SER A 61 3.90 -24.80 -8.21
CA SER A 61 2.81 -25.73 -8.50
C SER A 61 1.52 -25.29 -7.80
N PHE A 62 0.48 -25.02 -8.57
CA PHE A 62 -0.89 -24.76 -8.11
C PHE A 62 -1.70 -26.04 -7.91
N LYS A 63 -1.03 -27.20 -7.90
CA LYS A 63 -1.70 -28.48 -7.69
C LYS A 63 -2.00 -28.66 -6.20
N ALA A 64 -3.27 -28.91 -5.88
CA ALA A 64 -3.68 -29.21 -4.52
C ALA A 64 -3.11 -30.57 -4.03
N PRO A 65 -2.99 -30.79 -2.70
CA PRO A 65 -3.32 -29.86 -1.60
C PRO A 65 -2.16 -28.94 -1.22
N TYR A 66 -2.48 -27.74 -0.75
CA TYR A 66 -1.50 -26.79 -0.23
C TYR A 66 -1.22 -27.07 1.25
N PRO A 67 0.03 -26.87 1.73
CA PRO A 67 0.32 -26.94 3.15
C PRO A 67 -0.50 -25.91 3.93
N ARG A 68 -0.92 -26.28 5.15
CA ARG A 68 -1.63 -25.42 6.10
C ARG A 68 -0.74 -25.25 7.33
N VAL A 69 -0.29 -24.03 7.60
CA VAL A 69 0.70 -23.72 8.62
C VAL A 69 0.14 -22.64 9.54
N PRO A 70 -0.10 -22.92 10.83
CA PRO A 70 -0.53 -21.89 11.76
C PRO A 70 0.48 -20.75 11.87
N MET A 71 0.02 -19.50 11.97
CA MET A 71 0.89 -18.32 11.99
C MET A 71 1.95 -18.36 13.11
N LEU A 72 1.57 -18.77 14.32
CA LEU A 72 2.51 -18.88 15.44
C LEU A 72 3.53 -20.01 15.23
N ASP A 73 3.12 -21.10 14.58
CA ASP A 73 4.03 -22.21 14.23
C ASP A 73 5.01 -21.78 13.13
N ALA A 74 4.56 -20.99 12.16
CA ALA A 74 5.41 -20.38 11.13
C ALA A 74 6.51 -19.52 11.76
N ILE A 75 6.13 -18.62 12.67
CA ILE A 75 7.09 -17.77 13.38
C ILE A 75 8.09 -18.62 14.16
N LYS A 76 7.60 -19.61 14.92
CA LYS A 76 8.46 -20.52 15.68
C LYS A 76 9.43 -21.30 14.80
N GLN A 77 8.98 -21.77 13.64
CA GLN A 77 9.80 -22.52 12.70
C GLN A 77 10.91 -21.67 12.08
N HIS A 78 10.63 -20.43 11.70
CA HIS A 78 11.59 -19.57 11.00
C HIS A 78 12.48 -18.73 11.93
N THR A 79 12.05 -18.49 13.16
CA THR A 79 12.80 -17.68 14.14
C THR A 79 13.38 -18.50 15.29
N GLY A 80 12.84 -19.70 15.56
CA GLY A 80 13.16 -20.50 16.74
C GLY A 80 12.48 -20.00 18.03
N VAL A 81 11.68 -18.93 17.97
CA VAL A 81 11.03 -18.31 19.13
C VAL A 81 9.54 -18.66 19.16
N ASP A 82 9.09 -19.24 20.27
CA ASP A 82 7.66 -19.47 20.51
C ASP A 82 7.06 -18.23 21.17
N ILE A 83 6.21 -17.51 20.43
CA ILE A 83 5.56 -16.28 20.90
C ILE A 83 4.15 -16.50 21.46
N THR A 84 3.73 -17.76 21.63
CA THR A 84 2.39 -18.10 22.08
C THR A 84 2.10 -17.52 23.46
N GLY A 85 1.03 -16.74 23.56
CA GLY A 85 0.58 -16.14 24.83
C GLY A 85 1.42 -14.96 25.32
N MET A 86 2.43 -14.50 24.58
CA MET A 86 3.25 -13.35 24.96
C MET A 86 2.44 -12.04 24.97
N GLY A 87 2.77 -11.16 25.92
CA GLY A 87 2.27 -9.79 25.98
C GLY A 87 3.02 -8.82 25.05
N GLU A 88 2.55 -7.57 24.96
CA GLU A 88 3.17 -6.54 24.10
C GLU A 88 4.66 -6.31 24.44
N ASP A 89 5.01 -6.18 25.73
CA ASP A 89 6.39 -5.92 26.15
C ASP A 89 7.36 -7.07 25.79
N GLU A 90 6.89 -8.31 25.87
CA GLU A 90 7.66 -9.50 25.50
C GLU A 90 7.86 -9.56 23.99
N LEU A 91 6.80 -9.30 23.21
CA LEU A 91 6.87 -9.24 21.75
C LEU A 91 7.82 -8.14 21.26
N ARG A 92 7.80 -6.95 21.88
CA ARG A 92 8.75 -5.86 21.55
C ARG A 92 10.20 -6.30 21.75
N LYS A 93 10.47 -7.06 22.82
CA LYS A 93 11.79 -7.63 23.04
C LYS A 93 12.16 -8.64 21.95
N VAL A 94 11.23 -9.52 21.57
CA VAL A 94 11.43 -10.47 20.47
C VAL A 94 11.72 -9.74 19.16
N CYS A 95 10.95 -8.71 18.80
CA CYS A 95 11.22 -7.89 17.62
C CYS A 95 12.64 -7.33 17.64
N LYS A 96 13.05 -6.73 18.77
CA LYS A 96 14.42 -6.19 18.93
C LYS A 96 15.50 -7.27 18.76
N ASP A 97 15.31 -8.44 19.37
CA ASP A 97 16.26 -9.55 19.30
C ASP A 97 16.36 -10.14 17.88
N LEU A 98 15.27 -10.08 17.11
CA LEU A 98 15.20 -10.49 15.71
C LEU A 98 15.58 -9.37 14.73
N GLY A 99 15.82 -8.15 15.21
CA GLY A 99 16.10 -6.98 14.37
C GLY A 99 14.92 -6.60 13.47
N VAL A 100 13.70 -6.69 13.98
CA VAL A 100 12.45 -6.20 13.36
C VAL A 100 12.20 -4.79 13.87
N ASP A 101 11.93 -3.86 12.96
CA ASP A 101 11.67 -2.46 13.31
C ASP A 101 10.29 -2.32 13.98
N VAL A 102 10.23 -1.57 15.09
CA VAL A 102 8.99 -1.38 15.85
C VAL A 102 8.82 0.07 16.31
N ASP A 103 7.57 0.53 16.32
CA ASP A 103 7.17 1.85 16.82
C ASP A 103 6.36 1.73 18.14
N PRO A 104 6.42 2.73 19.05
CA PRO A 104 5.64 2.70 20.30
C PRO A 104 4.11 2.64 20.12
N SER A 105 3.57 3.11 18.99
CA SER A 105 2.14 3.03 18.66
C SER A 105 1.67 1.59 18.40
N MET A 106 2.57 0.72 17.93
CA MET A 106 2.22 -0.65 17.52
C MET A 106 1.63 -1.48 18.67
N GLY A 107 0.39 -1.93 18.49
CA GLY A 107 -0.23 -2.90 19.41
C GLY A 107 0.28 -4.33 19.18
N LYS A 108 -0.17 -5.25 20.03
CA LYS A 108 0.17 -6.68 19.96
C LYS A 108 0.05 -7.29 18.55
N GLY A 109 -1.06 -7.02 17.86
CA GLY A 109 -1.30 -7.57 16.52
C GLY A 109 -0.27 -7.13 15.49
N LYS A 110 0.04 -5.83 15.43
CA LYS A 110 1.03 -5.28 14.50
C LYS A 110 2.45 -5.81 14.79
N LEU A 111 2.83 -5.99 16.05
CA LEU A 111 4.13 -6.58 16.40
C LEU A 111 4.27 -8.02 15.85
N ILE A 112 3.22 -8.83 15.93
CA ILE A 112 3.22 -10.19 15.40
C ILE A 112 3.26 -10.17 13.87
N ASP A 113 2.53 -9.25 13.25
CA ASP A 113 2.52 -9.02 11.80
C ASP A 113 3.93 -8.70 11.27
N GLU A 114 4.64 -7.76 11.89
CA GLU A 114 5.99 -7.38 11.49
C GLU A 114 7.00 -8.54 11.64
N ILE A 115 6.89 -9.34 12.72
CA ILE A 115 7.73 -10.55 12.88
C ILE A 115 7.46 -11.54 11.74
N PHE A 116 6.18 -11.77 11.42
CA PHE A 116 5.81 -12.68 10.35
C PHE A 116 6.27 -12.16 8.98
N GLY A 117 5.97 -10.90 8.64
CA GLY A 117 6.31 -10.27 7.38
C GLY A 117 7.82 -10.29 7.11
N GLU A 118 8.62 -9.87 8.09
CA GLU A 118 10.07 -9.84 7.91
C GLU A 118 10.73 -11.23 7.91
N LYS A 119 10.31 -12.13 8.81
CA LYS A 119 11.06 -13.37 9.07
C LYS A 119 10.47 -14.61 8.41
N CYS A 120 9.19 -14.58 8.04
CA CYS A 120 8.46 -15.75 7.57
C CYS A 120 8.00 -15.60 6.11
N GLU A 121 7.31 -14.50 5.76
CA GLU A 121 6.57 -14.33 4.50
C GLU A 121 7.42 -14.73 3.28
N GLY A 122 8.64 -14.19 3.16
CA GLY A 122 9.55 -14.44 2.03
C GLY A 122 9.95 -15.90 1.80
N ASN A 123 9.76 -16.80 2.77
CA ASN A 123 10.14 -18.21 2.67
C ASN A 123 9.05 -19.08 2.00
N TYR A 124 7.81 -18.60 1.89
CA TYR A 124 6.69 -19.37 1.35
C TYR A 124 6.66 -19.29 -0.18
N ILE A 125 7.48 -20.12 -0.82
CA ILE A 125 7.58 -20.18 -2.29
C ILE A 125 6.40 -20.88 -2.94
N GLN A 126 6.09 -22.11 -2.49
CA GLN A 126 4.92 -22.85 -2.95
C GLN A 126 3.65 -22.28 -2.31
N PRO A 127 2.47 -22.44 -2.95
CA PRO A 127 1.22 -22.01 -2.35
C PRO A 127 1.03 -22.65 -0.98
N THR A 128 0.91 -21.81 0.04
CA THR A 128 0.82 -22.22 1.45
C THR A 128 -0.25 -21.40 2.15
N PHE A 129 -1.19 -22.06 2.81
CA PHE A 129 -2.13 -21.39 3.68
C PHE A 129 -1.48 -21.14 5.04
N ILE A 130 -1.35 -19.87 5.40
CA ILE A 130 -1.04 -19.46 6.77
C ILE A 130 -2.36 -19.37 7.50
N THR A 131 -2.51 -20.05 8.64
CA THR A 131 -3.82 -20.22 9.30
C THR A 131 -3.80 -19.77 10.76
N ASP A 132 -4.99 -19.69 11.36
CA ASP A 132 -5.19 -19.55 12.81
C ASP A 132 -4.50 -18.31 13.40
N TYR A 133 -4.85 -17.14 12.87
CA TYR A 133 -4.27 -15.85 13.26
C TYR A 133 -4.65 -15.47 14.70
N PRO A 134 -3.84 -14.67 15.40
CA PRO A 134 -4.23 -14.04 16.65
C PRO A 134 -5.50 -13.20 16.51
N VAL A 135 -6.31 -13.21 17.57
CA VAL A 135 -7.59 -12.50 17.64
C VAL A 135 -7.44 -10.98 17.48
N GLU A 136 -6.33 -10.44 17.95
CA GLU A 136 -5.99 -9.02 17.92
C GLU A 136 -5.74 -8.50 16.49
N MET A 137 -5.44 -9.40 15.54
CA MET A 137 -5.17 -9.06 14.14
C MET A 137 -6.40 -9.17 13.23
N SER A 138 -7.53 -9.65 13.77
CA SER A 138 -8.65 -10.12 12.95
C SER A 138 -10.00 -9.64 13.51
N PRO A 139 -10.35 -8.36 13.35
CA PRO A 139 -11.51 -7.73 13.98
C PRO A 139 -12.86 -8.19 13.41
N LEU A 140 -12.88 -8.78 12.22
CA LEU A 140 -14.09 -9.27 11.54
C LEU A 140 -14.18 -10.81 11.54
N THR A 141 -13.24 -11.49 12.18
CA THR A 141 -13.15 -12.94 12.11
C THR A 141 -13.65 -13.62 13.38
N LYS A 142 -14.38 -14.71 13.18
CA LYS A 142 -14.86 -15.57 14.26
C LYS A 142 -13.69 -16.21 15.03
N LYS A 143 -13.81 -16.23 16.36
CA LYS A 143 -12.89 -16.97 17.24
C LYS A 143 -12.77 -18.43 16.81
N HIS A 144 -11.57 -18.97 16.97
CA HIS A 144 -11.29 -20.36 16.64
C HIS A 144 -12.11 -21.28 17.55
N ARG A 145 -12.76 -22.30 16.97
CA ARG A 145 -13.70 -23.19 17.69
C ARG A 145 -13.09 -23.97 18.87
N SER A 146 -11.77 -24.12 18.89
CA SER A 146 -11.05 -24.95 19.88
C SER A 146 -9.70 -24.39 20.36
N LYS A 147 -9.29 -23.20 19.91
CA LYS A 147 -7.98 -22.61 20.24
C LYS A 147 -8.20 -21.20 20.75
N GLU A 148 -8.13 -21.03 22.06
CA GLU A 148 -8.32 -19.73 22.70
C GLU A 148 -7.27 -18.72 22.21
N GLY A 149 -7.68 -17.46 22.04
CA GLY A 149 -6.81 -16.39 21.55
C GLY A 149 -6.58 -16.37 20.03
N LEU A 150 -7.05 -17.37 19.28
CA LEU A 150 -6.93 -17.45 17.82
C LEU A 150 -8.27 -17.31 17.13
N VAL A 151 -8.24 -17.08 15.81
CA VAL A 151 -9.41 -16.95 14.94
C VAL A 151 -9.38 -17.91 13.75
N GLU A 152 -10.53 -18.21 13.17
CA GLU A 152 -10.62 -19.04 11.95
C GLU A 152 -10.35 -18.22 10.68
N ARG A 153 -9.10 -17.78 10.52
CA ARG A 153 -8.58 -17.01 9.37
C ARG A 153 -7.49 -17.77 8.65
N PHE A 154 -7.38 -17.56 7.35
CA PHE A 154 -6.18 -17.87 6.60
C PHE A 154 -5.81 -16.79 5.61
N GLU A 155 -4.52 -16.72 5.29
CA GLU A 155 -4.01 -16.06 4.10
C GLU A 155 -3.30 -17.09 3.21
N LEU A 156 -3.39 -16.91 1.91
CA LEU A 156 -2.65 -17.71 0.94
C LEU A 156 -1.38 -16.99 0.52
N MET A 157 -0.23 -17.54 0.90
CA MET A 157 1.09 -17.06 0.50
C MET A 157 1.59 -17.85 -0.70
N ILE A 158 2.08 -17.14 -1.73
CA ILE A 158 2.76 -17.73 -2.88
C ILE A 158 3.94 -16.84 -3.26
N CYS A 159 5.13 -17.42 -3.45
CA CYS A 159 6.36 -16.67 -3.74
C CYS A 159 6.66 -15.53 -2.75
N GLY A 160 6.26 -15.68 -1.49
CA GLY A 160 6.39 -14.67 -0.44
C GLY A 160 5.56 -13.43 -0.66
N LYS A 161 4.35 -13.62 -1.24
CA LYS A 161 3.32 -12.60 -1.36
C LYS A 161 1.96 -13.17 -1.01
N GLU A 162 1.17 -12.38 -0.30
CA GLU A 162 -0.24 -12.67 -0.03
C GLU A 162 -1.06 -12.54 -1.32
N ILE A 163 -1.81 -13.61 -1.65
CA ILE A 163 -2.69 -13.68 -2.83
C ILE A 163 -4.17 -13.64 -2.42
N ALA A 164 -4.50 -14.20 -1.26
CA ALA A 164 -5.86 -14.24 -0.76
C ALA A 164 -5.88 -14.12 0.77
N ASN A 165 -6.95 -13.54 1.30
CA ASN A 165 -7.28 -13.50 2.72
C ASN A 165 -8.73 -13.98 2.87
N ALA A 166 -8.98 -14.85 3.85
CA ALA A 166 -10.27 -15.49 4.01
C ALA A 166 -10.49 -15.94 5.45
N TYR A 167 -11.76 -16.05 5.83
CA TYR A 167 -12.10 -16.43 7.20
C TYR A 167 -13.52 -16.97 7.34
N SER A 168 -13.79 -17.59 8.49
CA SER A 168 -15.14 -17.76 9.01
C SER A 168 -15.62 -16.41 9.57
N GLU A 169 -16.68 -15.85 9.00
CA GLU A 169 -17.18 -14.52 9.32
C GLU A 169 -17.66 -14.41 10.77
N LEU A 170 -17.31 -13.29 11.43
CA LEU A 170 -17.87 -12.96 12.72
C LEU A 170 -19.33 -12.52 12.56
N ASN A 171 -20.24 -13.39 13.01
CA ASN A 171 -21.67 -13.19 12.88
C ASN A 171 -22.39 -12.91 14.21
N ASP A 172 -21.65 -12.72 15.29
CA ASP A 172 -22.17 -12.27 16.58
C ASP A 172 -22.10 -10.74 16.66
N PRO A 173 -23.23 -10.02 16.66
CA PRO A 173 -23.24 -8.56 16.66
C PRO A 173 -22.69 -7.95 17.95
N LEU A 174 -22.79 -8.64 19.09
CA LEU A 174 -22.27 -8.15 20.36
C LEU A 174 -20.75 -8.21 20.36
N GLU A 175 -20.20 -9.36 19.95
CA GLU A 175 -18.74 -9.50 19.81
C GLU A 175 -18.20 -8.56 18.73
N GLN A 176 -18.89 -8.39 17.60
CA GLN A 176 -18.45 -7.48 16.55
C GLN A 176 -18.36 -6.03 17.03
N ARG A 177 -19.31 -5.60 17.88
CA ARG A 177 -19.27 -4.27 18.51
C ARG A 177 -18.06 -4.13 19.41
N GLU A 178 -17.77 -5.13 20.25
CA GLU A 178 -16.58 -5.13 21.12
C GLU A 178 -15.28 -5.04 20.30
N ARG A 179 -15.20 -5.72 19.15
CA ARG A 179 -14.03 -5.63 18.25
C ARG A 179 -13.86 -4.24 17.67
N PHE A 180 -14.95 -3.58 17.26
CA PHE A 180 -14.87 -2.21 16.75
C PHE A 180 -14.49 -1.21 17.84
N GLU A 181 -14.98 -1.38 19.07
CA GLU A 181 -14.57 -0.55 20.20
C GLU A 181 -13.07 -0.69 20.50
N GLU A 182 -12.51 -1.89 20.36
CA GLU A 182 -11.07 -2.10 20.49
C GLU A 182 -10.28 -1.47 19.34
N GLN A 183 -10.78 -1.56 18.10
CA GLN A 183 -10.18 -0.86 16.95
C GLN A 183 -10.16 0.66 17.17
N MET A 184 -11.21 1.26 17.74
CA MET A 184 -11.19 2.68 18.11
C MET A 184 -10.09 3.02 19.13
N ARG A 185 -9.84 2.15 20.12
CA ARG A 185 -8.75 2.36 21.09
C ARG A 185 -7.37 2.29 20.42
N LEU A 186 -7.21 1.46 19.39
CA LEU A 186 -5.98 1.42 18.59
C LEU A 186 -5.84 2.69 17.73
N ALA A 187 -6.94 3.18 17.14
CA ALA A 187 -6.95 4.45 16.42
C ALA A 187 -6.52 5.62 17.32
N ASP A 188 -7.00 5.66 18.57
CA ASP A 188 -6.59 6.66 19.57
C ASP A 188 -5.09 6.57 19.94
N ARG A 189 -4.45 5.41 19.71
CA ARG A 189 -2.99 5.20 19.86
C ARG A 189 -2.19 5.61 18.62
N GLY A 190 -2.84 6.06 17.55
CA GLY A 190 -2.21 6.51 16.31
C GLY A 190 -2.15 5.44 15.22
N ASP A 191 -2.97 4.38 15.31
CA ASP A 191 -3.13 3.42 14.22
C ASP A 191 -4.09 3.98 13.15
N ASP A 192 -3.52 4.53 12.08
CA ASP A 192 -4.27 5.12 10.96
C ASP A 192 -5.02 4.07 10.11
N GLU A 193 -4.73 2.76 10.31
CA GLU A 193 -5.37 1.65 9.59
C GLU A 193 -6.57 1.06 10.35
N ALA A 194 -6.82 1.51 11.58
CA ALA A 194 -7.86 0.97 12.44
C ALA A 194 -9.28 1.24 11.91
N MET A 195 -10.17 0.26 12.08
CA MET A 195 -11.54 0.33 11.59
C MET A 195 -12.41 1.28 12.41
N MET A 196 -13.31 2.01 11.74
CA MET A 196 -14.35 2.81 12.37
C MET A 196 -15.59 1.97 12.71
N ILE A 197 -16.36 2.38 13.71
CA ILE A 197 -17.63 1.71 14.03
C ILE A 197 -18.68 2.01 12.97
N ASP A 198 -19.12 0.98 12.26
CA ASP A 198 -20.28 1.05 11.36
C ASP A 198 -21.55 0.55 12.08
N GLN A 199 -22.41 1.50 12.47
CA GLN A 199 -23.66 1.17 13.18
C GLN A 199 -24.70 0.49 12.29
N ASP A 200 -24.66 0.70 10.96
CA ASP A 200 -25.61 0.07 10.06
C ASP A 200 -25.21 -1.38 9.79
N PHE A 201 -23.90 -1.65 9.66
CA PHE A 201 -23.36 -3.00 9.61
C PHE A 201 -23.69 -3.81 10.88
N LEU A 202 -23.50 -3.23 12.06
CA LEU A 202 -23.88 -3.88 13.33
C LEU A 202 -25.38 -4.19 13.37
N ARG A 203 -26.22 -3.23 12.96
CA ARG A 203 -27.68 -3.44 12.88
C ARG A 203 -28.03 -4.56 11.90
N ALA A 204 -27.34 -4.67 10.77
CA ALA A 204 -27.56 -5.75 9.82
C ALA A 204 -27.24 -7.13 10.44
N LEU A 205 -26.15 -7.24 11.21
CA LEU A 205 -25.82 -8.46 11.96
C LEU A 205 -26.87 -8.80 13.03
N GLU A 206 -27.48 -7.80 13.68
CA GLU A 206 -28.55 -7.98 14.66
C GLU A 206 -29.83 -8.60 14.08
N TYR A 207 -30.09 -8.44 12.77
CA TYR A 207 -31.16 -9.17 12.07
C TYR A 207 -30.84 -10.64 11.83
N GLY A 208 -29.58 -11.04 11.96
CA GLY A 208 -29.10 -12.40 11.86
C GLY A 208 -28.37 -12.69 10.56
N MET A 209 -27.04 -12.79 10.64
CA MET A 209 -26.20 -13.34 9.58
C MET A 209 -25.98 -14.86 9.83
N PRO A 210 -26.26 -15.75 8.87
CA PRO A 210 -25.95 -17.17 9.03
C PRO A 210 -24.44 -17.38 9.16
N PRO A 211 -23.98 -18.53 9.69
CA PRO A 211 -22.56 -18.90 9.61
C PRO A 211 -22.10 -18.78 8.16
N THR A 212 -21.05 -18.01 7.91
CA THR A 212 -20.61 -17.65 6.56
C THR A 212 -19.10 -17.71 6.51
N SER A 213 -18.53 -18.00 5.35
CA SER A 213 -17.11 -17.78 5.09
C SER A 213 -16.94 -16.83 3.92
N GLY A 214 -16.10 -15.82 4.10
CA GLY A 214 -15.69 -14.87 3.08
C GLY A 214 -14.25 -15.08 2.65
N MET A 215 -13.94 -14.64 1.43
CA MET A 215 -12.60 -14.60 0.88
C MET A 215 -12.46 -13.41 -0.05
N GLY A 216 -11.35 -12.68 0.08
CA GLY A 216 -10.83 -11.75 -0.91
C GLY A 216 -9.62 -12.35 -1.65
N ILE A 217 -9.55 -12.16 -2.97
CA ILE A 217 -8.36 -12.47 -3.79
C ILE A 217 -7.89 -11.19 -4.48
N GLY A 218 -6.61 -10.86 -4.30
CA GLY A 218 -5.94 -9.80 -5.04
C GLY A 218 -5.73 -10.21 -6.50
N MET A 219 -6.63 -9.79 -7.39
CA MET A 219 -6.63 -10.21 -8.78
C MET A 219 -5.40 -9.73 -9.54
N ASP A 220 -4.88 -8.55 -9.19
CA ASP A 220 -3.67 -8.00 -9.80
C ASP A 220 -2.44 -8.86 -9.50
N ARG A 221 -2.25 -9.22 -8.22
CA ARG A 221 -1.15 -10.09 -7.79
C ARG A 221 -1.26 -11.49 -8.40
N LEU A 222 -2.48 -12.04 -8.47
CA LEU A 222 -2.72 -13.31 -9.14
C LEU A 222 -2.39 -13.24 -10.64
N ALA A 223 -2.82 -12.18 -11.32
CA ALA A 223 -2.50 -11.96 -12.73
C ALA A 223 -1.00 -11.81 -12.95
N MET A 224 -0.30 -11.04 -12.12
CA MET A 224 1.16 -10.91 -12.15
C MET A 224 1.83 -12.28 -12.08
N MET A 225 1.40 -13.12 -11.14
CA MET A 225 1.99 -14.44 -10.94
C MET A 225 1.77 -15.37 -12.13
N LEU A 226 0.52 -15.49 -12.60
CA LEU A 226 0.17 -16.40 -13.70
C LEU A 226 0.75 -15.96 -15.06
N THR A 227 1.21 -14.72 -15.17
CA THR A 227 1.79 -14.13 -16.40
C THR A 227 3.28 -13.75 -16.27
N ASP A 228 3.94 -14.20 -15.19
CA ASP A 228 5.36 -13.94 -14.93
C ASP A 228 5.75 -12.44 -14.94
N GLN A 229 4.90 -11.60 -14.37
CA GLN A 229 5.17 -10.16 -14.19
C GLN A 229 5.60 -9.86 -12.76
N HIS A 230 6.64 -9.03 -12.63
CA HIS A 230 7.24 -8.66 -11.34
C HIS A 230 6.97 -7.20 -10.93
N SER A 231 6.08 -6.52 -11.65
CA SER A 231 5.55 -5.21 -11.31
C SER A 231 4.05 -5.18 -11.59
N ILE A 232 3.26 -4.64 -10.65
CA ILE A 232 1.83 -4.37 -10.85
C ILE A 232 1.59 -3.36 -11.97
N GLN A 233 2.61 -2.59 -12.35
CA GLN A 233 2.51 -1.67 -13.49
C GLN A 233 2.47 -2.39 -14.83
N ASP A 234 2.93 -3.65 -14.90
CA ASP A 234 2.98 -4.42 -16.15
C ASP A 234 1.63 -5.10 -16.48
N ILE A 235 0.73 -5.20 -15.49
CA ILE A 235 -0.60 -5.80 -15.64
C ILE A 235 -1.74 -4.76 -15.67
N LEU A 236 -1.46 -3.53 -15.24
CA LEU A 236 -2.40 -2.41 -15.28
C LEU A 236 -2.21 -1.62 -16.58
N PHE A 237 -3.28 -1.36 -17.33
CA PHE A 237 -3.18 -0.54 -18.55
C PHE A 237 -2.76 0.91 -18.26
N PHE A 238 -3.20 1.46 -17.13
CA PHE A 238 -2.91 2.84 -16.70
C PHE A 238 -2.59 2.85 -15.20
N PRO A 239 -1.37 2.44 -14.79
CA PRO A 239 -0.97 2.49 -13.38
C PRO A 239 -0.84 3.94 -12.91
N GLN A 240 -0.98 4.17 -11.60
CA GLN A 240 -0.75 5.49 -11.03
C GLN A 240 0.72 5.86 -11.18
N MET A 241 0.97 7.02 -11.79
CA MET A 241 2.32 7.55 -11.98
C MET A 241 2.59 8.69 -11.01
N ARG A 242 3.84 8.85 -10.59
CA ARG A 242 4.29 10.06 -9.91
C ARG A 242 4.29 11.21 -10.92
N PRO A 243 3.82 12.41 -10.56
CA PRO A 243 3.92 13.57 -11.45
C PRO A 243 5.35 13.79 -11.92
N GLU A 244 5.51 14.13 -13.20
CA GLU A 244 6.82 14.53 -13.71
C GLU A 244 7.34 15.71 -12.89
N LYS A 245 8.55 15.56 -12.35
CA LYS A 245 9.27 16.70 -11.80
C LYS A 245 9.63 17.59 -12.98
N LYS A 246 8.84 18.63 -13.23
CA LYS A 246 9.28 19.72 -14.10
C LYS A 246 10.61 20.18 -13.52
N ALA A 247 11.68 20.05 -14.28
CA ALA A 247 12.95 20.65 -13.92
C ALA A 247 12.68 22.15 -13.82
N GLU A 248 12.48 22.65 -12.59
CA GLU A 248 12.67 24.06 -12.31
C GLU A 248 14.10 24.31 -12.76
N LYS A 249 14.27 24.95 -13.93
CA LYS A 249 15.56 25.51 -14.29
C LYS A 249 15.89 26.47 -13.16
N LYS A 250 16.71 26.04 -12.19
CA LYS A 250 17.37 26.94 -11.27
C LYS A 250 18.35 27.73 -12.12
N VAL A 251 17.85 28.79 -12.72
CA VAL A 251 18.67 29.76 -13.42
C VAL A 251 19.44 30.50 -12.34
N GLU A 252 20.74 30.26 -12.24
CA GLU A 252 21.60 31.03 -11.35
C GLU A 252 21.74 32.45 -11.90
N LEU A 253 20.99 33.38 -11.30
CA LEU A 253 21.07 34.79 -11.61
C LEU A 253 22.22 35.44 -10.83
N ASN A 254 23.02 36.26 -11.51
CA ASN A 254 23.98 37.12 -10.82
C ASN A 254 23.25 38.28 -10.09
N GLU A 255 23.96 39.06 -9.28
CA GLU A 255 23.35 40.11 -8.45
C GLU A 255 22.54 41.14 -9.24
N ASN A 256 23.01 41.55 -10.43
CA ASN A 256 22.30 42.50 -11.27
C ASN A 256 21.06 41.88 -11.93
N GLU A 257 21.16 40.62 -12.35
CA GLU A 257 20.02 39.87 -12.90
C GLU A 257 18.95 39.61 -11.84
N LYS A 258 19.34 39.28 -10.60
CA LYS A 258 18.44 39.16 -9.44
C LYS A 258 17.71 40.48 -9.17
N LEU A 259 18.43 41.61 -9.25
CA LEU A 259 17.84 42.93 -9.06
C LEU A 259 16.78 43.23 -10.12
N ILE A 260 17.11 43.06 -11.42
CA ILE A 260 16.16 43.29 -12.52
C ILE A 260 14.96 42.33 -12.39
N PHE A 261 15.21 41.04 -12.17
CA PHE A 261 14.15 40.04 -12.05
C PHE A 261 13.25 40.29 -10.84
N GLY A 262 13.80 40.75 -9.71
CA GLY A 262 13.02 41.07 -8.52
C GLY A 262 12.09 42.27 -8.71
N ILE A 263 12.51 43.28 -9.47
CA ILE A 263 11.66 44.43 -9.84
C ILE A 263 10.59 43.98 -10.85
N LEU A 264 11.00 43.22 -11.87
CA LEU A 264 10.13 42.75 -12.94
C LEU A 264 9.06 41.78 -12.42
N SER A 265 9.40 40.84 -11.54
CA SER A 265 8.45 39.84 -10.99
C SER A 265 7.30 40.48 -10.21
N LYS A 266 7.50 41.68 -9.67
CA LYS A 266 6.46 42.40 -8.92
C LYS A 266 5.58 43.29 -9.80
N ASN A 267 6.07 43.67 -10.98
CA ASN A 267 5.45 44.68 -11.82
C ASN A 267 5.34 44.26 -13.29
N SER A 268 5.40 42.96 -13.60
CA SER A 268 5.35 42.44 -14.97
C SER A 268 3.93 42.53 -15.54
N PRO A 269 3.73 43.02 -16.79
CA PRO A 269 4.73 43.60 -17.70
C PRO A 269 5.02 45.08 -17.41
N MET A 270 6.25 45.53 -17.65
CA MET A 270 6.71 46.91 -17.37
C MET A 270 7.42 47.54 -18.58
N ASP A 271 7.37 48.87 -18.70
CA ASP A 271 8.17 49.60 -19.70
C ASP A 271 9.68 49.43 -19.45
N LEU A 272 10.45 49.24 -20.51
CA LEU A 272 11.88 48.96 -20.43
C LEU A 272 12.67 50.13 -19.83
N ASN A 273 12.31 51.37 -20.15
CA ASN A 273 13.03 52.54 -19.64
C ASN A 273 12.71 52.78 -18.17
N GLU A 274 11.46 52.51 -17.75
CA GLU A 274 11.08 52.52 -16.34
C GLU A 274 11.84 51.45 -15.54
N LEU A 275 11.86 50.21 -16.04
CA LEU A 275 12.61 49.11 -15.40
C LEU A 275 14.11 49.42 -15.32
N LYS A 276 14.69 50.00 -16.37
CA LYS A 276 16.09 50.42 -16.40
C LYS A 276 16.37 51.51 -15.37
N THR A 277 15.49 52.50 -15.25
CA THR A 277 15.61 53.58 -14.27
C THR A 277 15.51 53.05 -12.84
N GLN A 278 14.53 52.18 -12.56
CA GLN A 278 14.34 51.59 -11.24
C GLN A 278 15.49 50.65 -10.84
N SER A 279 16.11 49.95 -11.79
CA SER A 279 17.25 49.09 -11.52
C SER A 279 18.51 49.85 -11.11
N GLY A 280 18.64 51.13 -11.48
CA GLY A 280 19.81 51.96 -11.17
C GLY A 280 21.13 51.48 -11.80
N LEU A 281 21.09 50.51 -12.71
CA LEU A 281 22.29 49.92 -13.32
C LEU A 281 22.91 50.84 -14.37
N SER A 282 24.23 50.84 -14.48
CA SER A 282 24.92 51.51 -15.60
C SER A 282 24.52 50.86 -16.93
N GLY A 283 24.60 51.60 -18.04
CA GLY A 283 24.19 51.11 -19.36
C GLY A 283 24.83 49.76 -19.74
N LYS A 284 26.12 49.58 -19.45
CA LYS A 284 26.85 48.32 -19.71
C LYS A 284 26.39 47.15 -18.82
N GLN A 285 26.08 47.43 -17.54
CA GLN A 285 25.56 46.40 -16.63
C GLN A 285 24.14 46.00 -16.99
N TRP A 286 23.29 46.97 -17.34
CA TRP A 286 21.94 46.75 -17.83
C TRP A 286 21.93 45.85 -19.07
N ASP A 287 22.68 46.23 -20.12
CA ASP A 287 22.69 45.52 -21.40
C ASP A 287 23.16 44.07 -21.24
N LYS A 288 24.13 43.83 -20.34
CA LYS A 288 24.61 42.47 -20.04
C LYS A 288 23.53 41.65 -19.31
N SER A 289 22.89 42.24 -18.30
CA SER A 289 21.96 41.53 -17.41
C SER A 289 20.62 41.23 -18.07
N ILE A 290 20.07 42.17 -18.86
CA ILE A 290 18.81 41.94 -19.60
C ILE A 290 19.00 40.91 -20.73
N LYS A 291 20.19 40.88 -21.37
CA LYS A 291 20.56 39.82 -22.32
C LYS A 291 20.71 38.47 -21.63
N GLY A 292 21.30 38.44 -20.43
CA GLY A 292 21.37 37.24 -19.59
C GLY A 292 19.97 36.67 -19.31
N LEU A 293 19.09 37.48 -18.74
CA LEU A 293 17.71 37.10 -18.40
C LEU A 293 16.89 36.62 -19.61
N THR A 294 17.02 37.29 -20.75
CA THR A 294 16.32 36.88 -21.99
C THR A 294 16.91 35.59 -22.57
N SER A 295 18.23 35.40 -22.54
CA SER A 295 18.88 34.15 -22.98
C SER A 295 18.51 32.95 -22.11
N MET A 296 18.27 33.18 -20.82
CA MET A 296 17.87 32.15 -19.86
C MET A 296 16.36 31.83 -19.94
N GLY A 297 15.59 32.63 -20.69
CA GLY A 297 14.15 32.49 -20.84
C GLY A 297 13.35 32.93 -19.61
N VAL A 298 13.92 33.82 -18.78
CA VAL A 298 13.35 34.31 -17.52
C VAL A 298 12.70 35.70 -17.69
N ALA A 299 13.06 36.40 -18.77
CA ALA A 299 12.41 37.64 -19.18
C ALA A 299 12.26 37.67 -20.70
N LYS A 300 11.27 38.41 -21.20
CA LYS A 300 11.06 38.63 -22.63
C LYS A 300 10.83 40.11 -22.90
N VAL A 301 11.53 40.63 -23.91
CA VAL A 301 11.40 42.03 -24.36
C VAL A 301 10.58 42.04 -25.64
N THR A 302 9.46 42.75 -25.62
CA THR A 302 8.53 42.86 -26.75
C THR A 302 8.44 44.33 -27.18
N LYS A 303 8.42 44.58 -28.49
CA LYS A 303 8.17 45.91 -29.03
C LYS A 303 6.67 46.11 -29.23
N THR A 304 6.12 47.15 -28.65
CA THR A 304 4.72 47.57 -28.79
C THR A 304 4.67 48.92 -29.51
N ASP A 305 3.46 49.35 -29.89
CA ASP A 305 3.24 50.65 -30.52
C ASP A 305 3.61 51.84 -29.60
N SER A 306 3.65 51.60 -28.29
CA SER A 306 3.97 52.58 -27.26
C SER A 306 5.43 52.53 -26.75
N GLY A 307 6.24 51.54 -27.15
CA GLY A 307 7.63 51.41 -26.68
C GLY A 307 8.18 49.99 -26.63
N LEU A 308 9.15 49.76 -25.75
CA LEU A 308 9.69 48.44 -25.43
C LEU A 308 9.15 48.01 -24.06
N THR A 309 8.51 46.86 -23.99
CA THR A 309 7.97 46.30 -22.76
C THR A 309 8.74 45.03 -22.38
N VAL A 310 8.98 44.84 -21.09
CA VAL A 310 9.63 43.63 -20.54
C VAL A 310 8.62 42.86 -19.70
N GLU A 311 8.53 41.55 -19.89
CA GLU A 311 7.69 40.63 -19.13
C GLU A 311 8.54 39.53 -18.48
N ALA A 312 8.21 39.12 -17.25
CA ALA A 312 8.77 37.93 -16.62
C ALA A 312 8.12 36.67 -17.24
N VAL A 313 8.93 35.64 -17.49
CA VAL A 313 8.53 34.38 -18.13
C VAL A 313 8.75 33.21 -17.19
#